data_AF-A0AAN7PFU4-F1
#
_entry.id   AF-A0AAN7PFU4-F1
#
_cell.length_a   1.000
_cell.length_b   1.000
_cell.length_c   1.000
_cell.angle_alpha   90.00
_cell.angle_beta   90.00
_cell.angle_gamma   90.00
#
_symmetry.space_group_name_H-M   'P 1'
#
loop_
_entity.id
_entity.type
_entity.pdbx_description
1 polymer ?
#
loop_
_entity_poly.entity_id
_entity_poly.type
_entity_poly.pdbx_seq_one_letter_code
_entity_poly.pdbx_strand_id
1 'polypeptide(L)'
;MQATGTRGKTICSKEHELINKVIEVCDMESANNTLNIPITKAIEGAAQYTGVSKRTIIRIRKEKATKREATEEDVLLRSPGKHRKRLDYRNVFIDNFDARIIREIFDYFYITEKKVPTDNIVKDEDTKKPDTVALTESRHMFENENIGIEITTSMSSKPRTTTEEEAKAALVERRRFACEEVEKHTKLKRLQIKEKTGFEIERQQIEEEQQGQLIKLQRAAE
;
A
#
# COMPACT_ATOMS: atom_id res chain seq x y z
N MET A 1 5.46 -20.13 -41.92
CA MET A 1 4.89 -20.70 -40.67
C MET A 1 3.57 -19.99 -40.43
N GLN A 2 2.44 -20.70 -40.50
CA GLN A 2 1.12 -20.10 -40.25
C GLN A 2 0.85 -20.03 -38.74
N ALA A 3 0.19 -18.96 -38.29
CA ALA A 3 -0.16 -18.78 -36.89
C ALA A 3 -1.25 -19.77 -36.47
N THR A 4 -0.93 -20.71 -35.59
CA THR A 4 -1.87 -21.64 -34.95
C THR A 4 -2.63 -20.96 -33.81
N GLY A 5 -3.30 -19.85 -34.11
CA GLY A 5 -4.10 -19.11 -33.13
C GLY A 5 -5.33 -19.91 -32.70
N THR A 6 -5.52 -20.12 -31.40
CA THR A 6 -6.77 -20.68 -30.86
C THR A 6 -7.83 -19.58 -30.89
N ARG A 7 -8.70 -19.58 -31.91
CA ARG A 7 -9.83 -18.65 -32.01
C ARG A 7 -10.79 -18.84 -30.83
N GLY A 8 -11.37 -17.74 -30.32
CA GLY A 8 -12.41 -17.77 -29.28
C GLY A 8 -11.95 -17.68 -27.81
N LYS A 9 -10.65 -17.48 -27.54
CA LYS A 9 -10.17 -17.21 -26.17
C LYS A 9 -10.40 -15.74 -25.81
N THR A 10 -11.01 -15.50 -24.64
CA THR A 10 -11.16 -14.15 -24.07
C THR A 10 -9.79 -13.64 -23.64
N ILE A 11 -9.37 -12.52 -24.23
CA ILE A 11 -8.11 -11.85 -23.90
C ILE A 11 -8.36 -10.88 -22.74
N CYS A 12 -7.50 -10.91 -21.72
CA CYS A 12 -7.63 -10.02 -20.58
C CYS A 12 -7.14 -8.59 -20.91
N SER A 13 -7.60 -7.58 -20.17
CA SER A 13 -7.23 -6.18 -20.40
C SER A 13 -5.72 -5.92 -20.41
N LYS A 14 -4.96 -6.57 -19.51
CA LYS A 14 -3.49 -6.48 -19.47
C LYS A 14 -2.81 -7.07 -20.70
N GLU A 15 -3.38 -8.14 -21.26
CA GLU A 15 -2.87 -8.76 -22.47
C GLU A 15 -3.17 -7.87 -23.68
N HIS A 16 -4.36 -7.27 -23.74
CA HIS A 16 -4.72 -6.25 -24.73
C HIS A 16 -3.73 -5.08 -24.73
N GLU A 17 -3.40 -4.53 -23.55
CA GLU A 17 -2.45 -3.43 -23.45
C GLU A 17 -1.06 -3.82 -23.99
N LEU A 18 -0.60 -5.04 -23.66
CA LEU A 18 0.68 -5.55 -24.16
C LEU A 18 0.66 -5.75 -25.67
N ILE A 19 -0.43 -6.31 -26.23
CA ILE A 19 -0.60 -6.50 -27.67
C ILE A 19 -0.59 -5.14 -28.38
N ASN A 20 -1.30 -4.14 -27.86
CA ASN A 20 -1.32 -2.79 -28.43
C ASN A 20 0.08 -2.17 -28.49
N LYS A 21 0.89 -2.27 -27.43
CA LYS A 21 2.28 -1.76 -27.43
C LYS A 21 3.14 -2.44 -28.49
N VAL A 22 3.00 -3.75 -28.67
CA VAL A 22 3.73 -4.50 -29.70
C VAL A 22 3.31 -4.01 -31.09
N ILE A 23 2.01 -3.84 -31.33
CA ILE A 23 1.46 -3.32 -32.60
C ILE A 23 2.02 -1.93 -32.90
N GLU A 24 1.97 -1.01 -31.95
CA GLU A 24 2.48 0.36 -32.11
C GLU A 24 3.95 0.38 -32.54
N VAL A 25 4.80 -0.43 -31.89
CA VAL A 25 6.22 -0.49 -32.25
C VAL A 25 6.41 -1.12 -33.64
N CYS A 26 5.66 -2.16 -33.99
CA CYS A 26 5.73 -2.77 -35.32
C CYS A 26 5.23 -1.82 -36.42
N ASP A 27 4.18 -1.04 -36.18
CA ASP A 27 3.66 -0.05 -37.13
C ASP A 27 4.68 1.08 -37.34
N MET A 28 5.34 1.54 -36.28
CA MET A 28 6.45 2.50 -36.39
C MET A 28 7.63 1.93 -37.20
N GLU A 29 8.00 0.67 -37.00
CA GLU A 29 9.06 0.01 -37.77
C GLU A 29 8.67 -0.16 -39.25
N SER A 30 7.41 -0.48 -39.51
CA SER A 30 6.86 -0.56 -40.87
C SER A 30 6.86 0.81 -41.56
N ALA A 31 6.48 1.87 -40.85
CA ALA A 31 6.49 3.23 -41.41
C ALA A 31 7.93 3.71 -41.72
N ASN A 32 8.89 3.35 -40.87
CA ASN A 32 10.29 3.74 -41.03
C ASN A 32 11.10 2.77 -41.92
N ASN A 33 10.51 1.66 -42.39
CA ASN A 33 11.16 0.58 -43.14
C ASN A 33 12.49 0.09 -42.51
N THR A 34 12.64 0.25 -41.20
CA THR A 34 13.86 -0.04 -40.46
C THR A 34 13.53 -0.58 -39.09
N LEU A 35 14.32 -1.54 -38.62
CA LEU A 35 14.20 -2.06 -37.26
C LEU A 35 14.69 -1.00 -36.28
N ASN A 36 13.86 -0.67 -35.28
CA ASN A 36 14.21 0.32 -34.28
C ASN A 36 15.35 -0.21 -33.38
N ILE A 37 15.36 -1.52 -33.15
CA ILE A 37 16.39 -2.20 -32.36
C ILE A 37 17.05 -3.31 -33.19
N PRO A 38 18.39 -3.36 -33.29
CA PRO A 38 19.08 -4.43 -33.99
C PRO A 38 18.76 -5.81 -33.39
N ILE A 39 18.66 -6.81 -34.25
CA ILE A 39 18.35 -8.20 -33.88
C ILE A 39 19.35 -8.76 -32.84
N THR A 40 20.59 -8.27 -32.87
CA THR A 40 21.64 -8.64 -31.90
C THR A 40 21.28 -8.27 -30.46
N LYS A 41 20.50 -7.19 -30.27
CA LYS A 41 20.12 -6.66 -28.95
C LYS A 41 18.73 -7.16 -28.52
N ALA A 42 18.52 -8.47 -28.58
CA ALA A 42 17.22 -9.10 -28.32
C ALA A 42 16.60 -8.81 -26.93
N ILE A 43 17.40 -8.50 -25.90
CA ILE A 43 16.88 -8.14 -24.56
C ILE A 43 16.29 -6.73 -24.58
N GLU A 44 16.98 -5.80 -25.26
CA GLU A 44 16.53 -4.41 -25.37
C GLU A 44 15.29 -4.33 -26.24
N GLY A 45 15.27 -5.08 -27.35
CA GLY A 45 14.10 -5.26 -28.21
C GLY A 45 12.89 -5.69 -27.40
N ALA A 46 12.98 -6.84 -26.72
CA ALA A 46 11.88 -7.36 -25.92
C ALA A 46 11.40 -6.36 -24.84
N ALA A 47 12.31 -5.57 -24.24
CA ALA A 47 11.94 -4.56 -23.25
C ALA A 47 11.12 -3.43 -23.87
N GLN A 48 11.51 -2.98 -25.07
CA GLN A 48 10.81 -1.94 -25.80
C GLN A 48 9.42 -2.41 -26.25
N TYR A 49 9.32 -3.57 -26.89
CA TYR A 49 8.04 -4.09 -27.40
C TYR A 49 7.03 -4.39 -26.29
N THR A 50 7.49 -4.88 -25.13
CA THR A 50 6.59 -5.28 -24.04
C THR A 50 6.37 -4.18 -22.98
N GLY A 51 7.21 -3.14 -22.97
CA GLY A 51 7.22 -2.11 -21.93
C GLY A 51 7.69 -2.62 -20.55
N VAL A 52 8.42 -3.74 -20.50
CA VAL A 52 8.88 -4.39 -19.27
C VAL A 52 10.38 -4.18 -19.06
N SER A 53 10.82 -4.03 -17.81
CA SER A 53 12.25 -3.82 -17.50
C SER A 53 13.16 -4.93 -18.04
N LYS A 54 14.37 -4.56 -18.50
CA LYS A 54 15.42 -5.51 -18.94
C LYS A 54 15.69 -6.59 -17.89
N ARG A 55 15.69 -6.22 -16.59
CA ARG A 55 15.90 -7.14 -15.46
C ARG A 55 14.82 -8.22 -15.40
N THR A 56 13.55 -7.86 -15.60
CA THR A 56 12.44 -8.82 -15.60
C THR A 56 12.57 -9.80 -16.78
N ILE A 57 12.93 -9.32 -17.97
CA ILE A 57 13.13 -10.18 -19.15
C ILE A 57 14.28 -11.14 -18.94
N ILE A 58 15.41 -10.67 -18.38
CA ILE A 58 16.55 -11.52 -18.02
C ILE A 58 16.10 -12.59 -17.01
N ARG A 59 15.32 -12.22 -15.99
CA ARG A 59 14.78 -13.18 -15.01
C ARG A 59 13.91 -14.25 -15.68
N ILE A 60 12.96 -13.85 -16.53
CA ILE A 60 12.08 -14.77 -17.27
C ILE A 60 12.89 -15.71 -18.17
N ARG A 61 13.93 -15.19 -18.86
CA ARG A 61 14.81 -16.03 -19.69
C ARG A 61 15.57 -17.07 -18.87
N LYS A 62 16.08 -16.69 -17.69
CA LYS A 62 16.74 -17.63 -16.76
C LYS A 62 15.77 -18.69 -16.26
N GLU A 63 14.55 -18.31 -15.85
CA GLU A 63 13.50 -19.25 -15.43
C GLU A 63 13.12 -20.24 -16.54
N LYS A 64 13.05 -19.80 -17.80
CA LYS A 64 12.82 -20.69 -18.94
C LYS A 64 13.99 -21.64 -19.19
N ALA A 65 15.23 -21.16 -19.07
CA ALA A 65 16.42 -21.99 -19.27
C ALA A 65 16.45 -23.16 -18.27
N THR A 66 16.21 -22.87 -16.99
CA THR A 66 16.12 -23.91 -15.94
C THR A 66 14.99 -24.91 -16.14
N LYS A 67 13.90 -24.53 -16.83
CA LYS A 67 12.73 -25.39 -17.07
C LYS A 67 12.87 -26.26 -18.32
N ARG A 68 13.72 -25.90 -19.29
CA ARG A 68 13.97 -26.72 -20.48
C ARG A 68 14.66 -28.05 -20.18
N GLU A 69 15.25 -28.17 -18.99
CA GLU A 69 15.89 -29.39 -18.47
C GLU A 69 14.90 -30.27 -17.66
N ALA A 70 13.68 -29.81 -17.40
CA ALA A 70 12.64 -30.50 -16.63
C ALA A 70 11.46 -30.95 -17.52
N THR A 71 10.83 -32.06 -17.16
CA THR A 71 9.76 -32.76 -17.91
C THR A 71 8.52 -31.89 -18.20
N GLU A 72 7.73 -32.30 -19.20
CA GLU A 72 6.69 -31.54 -19.92
C GLU A 72 5.60 -30.81 -19.09
N GLU A 73 5.42 -31.13 -17.81
CA GLU A 73 4.47 -30.45 -16.94
C GLU A 73 4.99 -29.10 -16.39
N ASP A 74 6.28 -28.79 -16.60
CA ASP A 74 6.95 -27.58 -16.10
C ASP A 74 6.97 -26.40 -17.10
N VAL A 75 6.21 -26.48 -18.19
CA VAL A 75 6.24 -25.52 -19.33
C VAL A 75 5.74 -24.13 -18.96
N LEU A 76 4.90 -24.00 -17.93
CA LEU A 76 4.35 -22.71 -17.52
C LEU A 76 5.36 -21.92 -16.67
N LEU A 77 5.56 -20.65 -17.03
CA LEU A 77 6.30 -19.70 -16.21
C LEU A 77 5.67 -19.64 -14.82
N ARG A 78 6.51 -19.66 -13.78
CA ARG A 78 6.04 -19.67 -12.40
C ARG A 78 5.37 -18.31 -12.13
N SER A 79 4.07 -18.32 -11.83
CA SER A 79 3.33 -17.09 -11.57
C SER A 79 3.97 -16.34 -10.38
N PRO A 80 4.31 -15.05 -10.54
CA PRO A 80 4.87 -14.26 -9.46
C PRO A 80 3.99 -14.32 -8.21
N GLY A 81 4.58 -14.60 -7.05
CA GLY A 81 3.88 -14.58 -5.76
C GLY A 81 3.14 -15.87 -5.37
N LYS A 82 3.06 -16.89 -6.24
CA LYS A 82 2.41 -18.19 -5.90
C LYS A 82 3.06 -18.89 -4.68
N HIS A 83 4.36 -18.64 -4.44
CA HIS A 83 5.10 -19.19 -3.30
C HIS A 83 5.54 -18.13 -2.29
N ARG A 84 4.98 -16.92 -2.35
CA ARG A 84 5.17 -15.98 -1.25
C ARG A 84 4.42 -16.57 -0.05
N LYS A 85 5.16 -16.95 1.01
CA LYS A 85 4.54 -17.38 2.27
C LYS A 85 3.49 -16.33 2.65
N ARG A 86 2.22 -16.71 2.65
CA ARG A 86 1.16 -15.83 3.15
C ARG A 86 1.37 -15.73 4.66
N LEU A 87 1.13 -14.55 5.21
CA LEU A 87 1.27 -14.37 6.65
C LEU A 87 0.20 -15.21 7.36
N ASP A 88 0.60 -15.94 8.40
CA ASP A 88 -0.26 -16.91 9.08
C ASP A 88 -1.53 -16.29 9.65
N TYR A 89 -1.45 -15.03 10.09
CA TYR A 89 -2.60 -14.30 10.63
C TYR A 89 -3.78 -14.12 9.65
N ARG A 90 -3.58 -14.37 8.35
CA ARG A 90 -4.67 -14.32 7.37
C ARG A 90 -5.50 -15.61 7.33
N ASN A 91 -4.95 -16.72 7.83
CA ASN A 91 -5.67 -17.97 8.00
C ASN A 91 -6.21 -18.00 9.43
N VAL A 92 -7.37 -17.37 9.66
CA VAL A 92 -8.05 -17.49 10.96
C VAL A 92 -8.49 -18.94 11.10
N PHE A 93 -7.90 -19.66 12.06
CA PHE A 93 -8.36 -20.98 12.45
C PHE A 93 -9.65 -20.79 13.25
N ILE A 94 -10.80 -21.07 12.62
CA ILE A 94 -12.10 -21.04 13.27
C ILE A 94 -12.36 -22.47 13.74
N ASP A 95 -12.47 -22.68 15.05
CA ASP A 95 -12.80 -23.98 15.59
C ASP A 95 -14.29 -24.32 15.38
N ASN A 96 -14.70 -25.54 15.72
CA ASN A 96 -16.10 -25.95 15.54
C ASN A 96 -17.07 -25.20 16.48
N PHE A 97 -16.56 -24.64 17.58
CA PHE A 97 -17.36 -23.93 18.57
C PHE A 97 -17.65 -22.50 18.11
N ASP A 98 -16.61 -21.77 17.75
CA ASP A 98 -16.64 -20.47 17.09
C ASP A 98 -17.47 -20.54 15.81
N ALA A 99 -17.32 -21.59 15.01
CA ALA A 99 -18.15 -21.78 13.81
C ALA A 99 -19.64 -21.92 14.14
N ARG A 100 -20.01 -22.57 15.26
CA ARG A 100 -21.41 -22.66 15.71
C ARG A 100 -21.90 -21.32 16.22
N ILE A 101 -21.13 -20.62 17.04
CA ILE A 101 -21.49 -19.31 17.58
C ILE A 101 -21.68 -18.31 16.44
N ILE A 102 -20.76 -18.26 15.48
CA ILE A 102 -20.87 -17.37 14.32
C ILE A 102 -22.15 -17.70 13.56
N ARG A 103 -22.45 -18.98 13.29
CA ARG A 103 -23.71 -19.36 12.62
C ARG A 103 -24.94 -18.95 13.42
N GLU A 104 -24.94 -19.15 14.73
CA GLU A 104 -26.06 -18.79 15.60
C GLU A 104 -26.29 -17.27 15.64
N ILE A 105 -25.22 -16.49 15.67
CA ILE A 105 -25.27 -15.02 15.57
C ILE A 105 -25.84 -14.61 14.20
N PHE A 106 -25.34 -15.21 13.11
CA PHE A 106 -25.86 -14.96 11.77
C PHE A 106 -27.35 -15.33 11.68
N ASP A 107 -27.75 -16.52 12.13
CA ASP A 107 -29.14 -16.97 12.11
C ASP A 107 -30.04 -16.02 12.92
N TYR A 108 -29.59 -15.57 14.09
CA TYR A 108 -30.30 -14.56 14.87
C TYR A 108 -30.48 -13.24 14.10
N PHE A 109 -29.43 -12.71 13.47
CA PHE A 109 -29.52 -11.45 12.70
C PHE A 109 -30.43 -11.56 11.46
N TYR A 110 -30.39 -12.68 10.75
CA TYR A 110 -31.14 -12.85 9.50
C TYR A 110 -32.57 -13.35 9.70
N ILE A 111 -32.80 -14.23 10.67
CA ILE A 111 -34.12 -14.82 10.94
C ILE A 111 -34.92 -13.90 11.87
N THR A 112 -34.30 -13.45 12.98
CA THR A 112 -35.00 -12.67 14.01
C THR A 112 -35.01 -11.19 13.66
N GLU A 113 -33.85 -10.59 13.36
CA GLU A 113 -33.76 -9.15 13.10
C GLU A 113 -34.00 -8.76 11.62
N LYS A 114 -33.95 -9.73 10.69
CA LYS A 114 -34.02 -9.51 9.24
C LYS A 114 -33.05 -8.43 8.72
N LYS A 115 -31.93 -8.24 9.41
CA LYS A 115 -30.87 -7.31 9.00
C LYS A 115 -29.88 -8.07 8.15
N VAL A 116 -29.84 -7.74 6.86
CA VAL A 116 -28.78 -8.20 5.98
C VAL A 116 -27.60 -7.25 6.17
N PRO A 117 -26.38 -7.75 6.39
CA PRO A 117 -25.16 -6.99 6.19
C PRO A 117 -25.10 -6.53 4.74
N THR A 118 -25.75 -5.40 4.46
CA THR A 118 -25.53 -4.66 3.21
C THR A 118 -24.14 -4.05 3.31
N ASP A 119 -23.36 -4.13 2.23
CA ASP A 119 -21.98 -3.64 2.11
C ASP A 119 -21.78 -2.15 2.50
N ASN A 120 -22.86 -1.43 2.81
CA ASN A 120 -22.87 -0.04 3.21
C ASN A 120 -22.60 0.19 4.72
N ILE A 121 -22.73 -0.83 5.59
CA ILE A 121 -22.64 -0.63 7.05
C ILE A 121 -21.19 -0.65 7.58
N VAL A 122 -20.24 -1.26 6.85
CA VAL A 122 -18.82 -1.33 7.29
C VAL A 122 -18.03 -0.05 6.98
N LYS A 123 -18.71 1.05 6.61
CA LYS A 123 -18.06 2.36 6.45
C LYS A 123 -18.26 3.31 7.65
N ASP A 124 -19.18 3.01 8.57
CA ASP A 124 -19.67 4.06 9.47
C ASP A 124 -19.31 3.93 10.95
N GLU A 125 -18.55 2.92 11.39
CA GLU A 125 -18.22 2.77 12.83
C GLU A 125 -16.72 2.61 13.13
N ASP A 126 -15.85 3.23 12.34
CA ASP A 126 -14.44 3.45 12.71
C ASP A 126 -13.85 4.75 12.12
N THR A 127 -14.63 5.83 12.12
CA THR A 127 -14.07 7.20 12.12
C THR A 127 -14.97 8.18 12.88
N LYS A 128 -14.88 8.20 14.22
CA LYS A 128 -15.06 9.47 14.94
C LYS A 128 -13.85 10.36 14.65
N LYS A 129 -13.87 11.00 13.48
CA LYS A 129 -13.25 12.31 13.33
C LYS A 129 -14.17 13.29 14.08
N PRO A 130 -13.67 14.16 14.95
CA PRO A 130 -14.48 15.26 15.44
C PRO A 130 -14.70 16.22 14.26
N ASP A 131 -15.94 16.26 13.76
CA ASP A 131 -16.36 17.25 12.78
C ASP A 131 -16.31 18.63 13.43
N THR A 132 -15.51 19.47 12.78
CA THR A 132 -15.43 20.91 12.92
C THR A 132 -16.78 21.56 12.64
N VAL A 133 -17.41 22.12 13.67
CA VAL A 133 -18.22 23.34 13.51
C VAL A 133 -18.17 24.17 14.78
N ALA A 134 -18.00 25.48 14.56
CA ALA A 134 -18.13 26.64 15.46
C ALA A 134 -16.83 27.33 15.93
N LEU A 135 -16.86 28.67 15.75
CA LEU A 135 -15.94 29.75 16.14
C LEU A 135 -14.87 30.05 15.06
N THR A 136 -15.04 30.97 14.09
CA THR A 136 -15.75 32.27 14.05
C THR A 136 -15.73 33.03 15.36
N GLU A 137 -14.54 33.48 15.74
CA GLU A 137 -14.23 34.71 16.51
C GLU A 137 -12.72 34.66 16.75
N SER A 138 -11.89 35.27 15.90
CA SER A 138 -11.33 36.58 16.22
C SER A 138 -10.65 37.15 14.97
N ARG A 139 -11.35 38.05 14.27
CA ARG A 139 -10.77 38.95 13.27
C ARG A 139 -11.24 40.36 13.56
N HIS A 140 -10.51 41.08 14.41
CA HIS A 140 -10.44 42.53 14.40
C HIS A 140 -9.21 43.01 15.19
N MET A 141 -8.72 44.21 14.84
CA MET A 141 -7.46 44.90 15.16
C MET A 141 -6.41 44.66 14.06
N PHE A 142 -6.28 45.47 13.01
CA PHE A 142 -6.07 46.92 13.01
C PHE A 142 -6.78 47.62 11.82
N GLU A 143 -7.30 48.82 12.08
CA GLU A 143 -7.89 49.75 11.12
C GLU A 143 -6.82 50.57 10.37
N ASN A 144 -7.15 50.88 9.10
CA ASN A 144 -7.03 52.14 8.34
C ASN A 144 -5.72 52.96 8.45
N GLU A 145 -5.08 53.37 7.35
CA GLU A 145 -5.53 54.51 6.52
C GLU A 145 -5.03 54.43 5.06
N ASN A 146 -5.98 54.62 4.14
CA ASN A 146 -5.99 55.50 2.97
C ASN A 146 -4.66 55.96 2.33
N ILE A 147 -4.52 55.73 1.02
CA ILE A 147 -4.32 56.73 -0.06
C ILE A 147 -4.16 55.97 -1.38
N GLY A 148 -5.07 56.20 -2.32
CA GLY A 148 -4.91 55.76 -3.71
C GLY A 148 -3.88 56.57 -4.46
N ILE A 149 -3.33 56.02 -5.54
CA ILE A 149 -2.90 56.67 -6.79
C ILE A 149 -2.43 55.57 -7.74
N GLU A 150 -2.82 55.72 -9.00
CA GLU A 150 -2.54 54.84 -10.13
C GLU A 150 -1.04 54.88 -10.56
N ILE A 151 -0.77 54.09 -11.60
CA ILE A 151 0.29 54.20 -12.63
C ILE A 151 1.65 53.48 -12.40
N THR A 152 1.99 52.68 -13.43
CA THR A 152 3.32 52.33 -13.98
C THR A 152 4.04 51.05 -13.52
N THR A 153 4.17 50.13 -14.48
CA THR A 153 5.44 49.60 -15.02
C THR A 153 6.52 49.14 -14.03
N SER A 154 6.74 47.82 -13.91
CA SER A 154 8.04 47.21 -14.28
C SER A 154 8.14 45.71 -14.04
N MET A 155 8.80 45.09 -15.03
CA MET A 155 9.38 43.76 -15.10
C MET A 155 9.99 43.25 -13.77
N SER A 156 9.72 42.01 -13.40
CA SER A 156 10.77 41.16 -12.82
C SER A 156 10.55 39.68 -13.17
N SER A 157 11.55 39.17 -13.86
CA SER A 157 11.79 37.79 -14.23
C SER A 157 11.75 36.85 -13.02
N LYS A 158 11.15 35.66 -13.21
CA LYS A 158 11.31 34.50 -12.32
C LYS A 158 12.81 34.31 -11.99
N PRO A 159 13.21 34.16 -10.71
CA PRO A 159 14.60 33.92 -10.36
C PRO A 159 15.04 32.58 -10.95
N ARG A 160 15.99 32.67 -11.88
CA ARG A 160 16.74 31.54 -12.43
C ARG A 160 17.66 31.09 -11.30
N THR A 161 17.37 29.97 -10.66
CA THR A 161 18.22 29.43 -9.57
C THR A 161 19.59 29.08 -10.13
N THR A 162 20.56 29.93 -9.85
CA THR A 162 21.97 29.70 -10.10
C THR A 162 22.56 28.98 -8.89
N THR A 163 22.75 27.67 -9.05
CA THR A 163 23.74 26.77 -8.42
C THR A 163 23.09 25.44 -8.00
N GLU A 164 23.53 24.36 -8.66
CA GLU A 164 23.11 22.97 -8.41
C GLU A 164 23.40 22.51 -6.97
N GLU A 165 24.36 23.16 -6.32
CA GLU A 165 24.83 22.86 -4.97
C GLU A 165 23.82 23.28 -3.89
N GLU A 166 23.17 24.43 -4.04
CA GLU A 166 22.14 24.91 -3.11
C GLU A 166 20.89 24.02 -3.13
N ALA A 167 20.49 23.54 -4.31
CA ALA A 167 19.37 22.60 -4.46
C ALA A 167 19.68 21.23 -3.82
N LYS A 168 20.94 20.77 -3.89
CA LYS A 168 21.39 19.54 -3.20
C LYS A 168 21.41 19.73 -1.68
N ALA A 169 21.89 20.87 -1.19
CA ALA A 169 21.90 21.19 0.24
C ALA A 169 20.47 21.24 0.83
N ALA A 170 19.53 21.89 0.14
CA ALA A 170 18.12 21.95 0.56
C ALA A 170 17.45 20.56 0.62
N LEU A 171 17.81 19.66 -0.30
CA LEU A 171 17.31 18.28 -0.30
C LEU A 171 17.87 17.46 0.88
N VAL A 172 19.14 17.67 1.23
CA VAL A 172 19.79 17.01 2.37
C VAL A 172 19.14 17.47 3.69
N GLU A 173 18.90 18.77 3.87
CA GLU A 173 18.24 19.28 5.08
C GLU A 173 16.79 18.80 5.21
N ARG A 174 16.03 18.72 4.11
CA ARG A 174 14.68 18.11 4.13
C ARG A 174 14.70 16.64 4.53
N ARG A 175 15.70 15.88 4.08
CA ARG A 175 15.87 14.47 4.47
C ARG A 175 16.24 14.35 5.95
N ARG A 176 17.11 15.23 6.45
CA ARG A 176 17.49 15.28 7.86
C ARG A 176 16.29 15.57 8.75
N PHE A 177 15.49 16.58 8.40
CA PHE A 177 14.27 16.93 9.12
C PHE A 177 13.26 15.78 9.14
N ALA A 178 13.05 15.10 8.00
CA ALA A 178 12.16 13.94 7.94
C ALA A 178 12.64 12.77 8.83
N CYS A 179 13.95 12.51 8.88
CA CYS A 179 14.51 11.49 9.77
C CYS A 179 14.33 11.86 11.25
N GLU A 180 14.53 13.14 11.61
CA GLU A 180 14.37 13.63 12.98
C GLU A 180 12.92 13.51 13.47
N GLU A 181 11.94 13.85 12.62
CA GLU A 181 10.52 13.72 12.94
C GLU A 181 10.08 12.25 13.11
N VAL A 182 10.62 11.34 12.29
CA VAL A 182 10.41 9.90 12.47
C VAL A 182 11.02 9.42 13.79
N GLU A 183 12.20 9.92 14.16
CA GLU A 183 12.84 9.57 15.43
C GLU A 183 12.03 10.08 16.64
N LYS A 184 11.53 11.31 16.60
CA LYS A 184 10.64 11.85 17.66
C LYS A 184 9.38 11.02 17.80
N HIS A 185 8.72 10.71 16.69
CA HIS A 185 7.48 9.94 16.70
C HIS A 185 7.69 8.49 17.20
N THR A 186 8.82 7.87 16.85
CA THR A 186 9.16 6.52 17.35
C THR A 186 9.51 6.52 18.85
N LYS A 187 10.18 7.56 19.35
CA LYS A 187 10.43 7.73 20.79
C LYS A 187 9.12 7.88 21.57
N LEU A 188 8.19 8.71 21.09
CA LEU A 188 6.89 8.91 21.72
C LEU A 188 6.07 7.61 21.79
N LYS A 189 6.03 6.84 20.69
CA LYS A 189 5.36 5.53 20.66
C LYS A 189 5.97 4.53 21.64
N ARG A 190 7.30 4.51 21.79
CA ARG A 190 7.97 3.64 22.77
C ARG A 190 7.60 4.01 24.21
N LEU A 191 7.45 5.30 24.53
CA LEU A 191 7.01 5.74 25.85
C LEU A 191 5.58 5.29 26.14
N GLN A 192 4.66 5.51 25.21
CA GLN A 192 3.27 5.07 25.36
C GLN A 192 3.14 3.55 25.55
N ILE A 193 3.95 2.76 24.83
CA ILE A 193 3.97 1.31 25.02
C ILE A 193 4.47 0.96 26.43
N LYS A 194 5.56 1.58 26.89
CA LYS A 194 6.12 1.33 28.22
C LYS A 194 5.12 1.68 29.34
N GLU A 195 4.44 2.82 29.23
CA GLU A 195 3.41 3.24 30.18
C GLU A 195 2.26 2.23 30.19
N LYS A 196 1.72 1.85 29.02
CA LYS A 196 0.65 0.85 28.93
C LYS A 196 1.06 -0.50 29.51
N THR A 197 2.28 -0.97 29.25
CA THR A 197 2.77 -2.22 29.84
C THR A 197 2.95 -2.11 31.35
N GLY A 198 3.34 -0.93 31.86
CA GLY A 198 3.44 -0.69 33.29
C GLY A 198 2.08 -0.77 33.99
N PHE A 199 1.06 -0.09 33.45
CA PHE A 199 -0.30 -0.13 33.97
C PHE A 199 -0.89 -1.56 33.94
N GLU A 200 -0.62 -2.33 32.89
CA GLU A 200 -1.11 -3.72 32.79
C GLU A 200 -0.44 -4.63 33.84
N ILE A 201 0.86 -4.46 34.08
CA ILE A 201 1.58 -5.22 35.12
C ILE A 201 1.07 -4.86 36.51
N GLU A 202 0.86 -3.58 36.79
CA GLU A 202 0.32 -3.12 38.08
C GLU A 202 -1.08 -3.68 38.35
N ARG A 203 -1.94 -3.71 37.31
CA ARG A 203 -3.25 -4.34 37.39
C ARG A 203 -3.16 -5.83 37.70
N GLN A 204 -2.26 -6.56 37.03
CA GLN A 204 -2.05 -7.99 37.29
C GLN A 204 -1.57 -8.26 38.72
N GLN A 205 -0.68 -7.42 39.26
CA GLN A 205 -0.22 -7.53 40.64
C GLN A 205 -1.37 -7.38 41.65
N ILE A 206 -2.28 -6.42 41.44
CA ILE A 206 -3.45 -6.23 42.31
C ILE A 206 -4.38 -7.46 42.24
N GLU A 207 -4.62 -7.99 41.05
CA GLU A 207 -5.47 -9.18 40.86
C GLU A 207 -4.83 -10.43 41.52
N GLU A 208 -3.51 -10.61 41.40
CA GLU A 208 -2.77 -11.69 42.06
C GLU A 208 -2.77 -11.57 43.58
N GLU A 209 -2.64 -10.36 44.13
CA GLU A 209 -2.72 -10.12 45.58
C GLU A 209 -4.11 -10.46 46.12
N GLN A 210 -5.17 -10.07 45.42
CA GLN A 210 -6.55 -10.41 45.80
C GLN A 210 -6.78 -11.92 45.79
N GLN A 211 -6.31 -12.62 44.75
CA GLN A 211 -6.38 -14.07 44.68
C GLN A 211 -5.58 -14.73 45.82
N GLY A 212 -4.39 -14.22 46.12
CA GLY A 212 -3.55 -14.71 47.21
C GLY A 212 -4.20 -14.56 48.59
N GLN A 213 -4.90 -13.44 48.83
CA GLN A 213 -5.67 -13.24 50.06
C GLN A 213 -6.84 -14.23 50.17
N LEU A 214 -7.55 -14.48 49.07
CA LEU A 214 -8.67 -15.43 49.03
C LEU A 214 -8.20 -16.87 49.33
N ILE A 215 -7.08 -17.27 48.74
CA ILE A 215 -6.44 -18.58 48.98
C ILE A 215 -6.00 -18.71 50.44
N LYS A 216 -5.44 -17.65 51.05
CA LYS A 216 -5.05 -17.66 52.47
C LYS A 216 -6.24 -17.83 53.40
N LEU A 217 -7.37 -17.17 53.10
CA LEU A 217 -8.60 -17.31 53.88
C LEU A 217 -9.18 -18.73 53.78
N GLN A 218 -9.15 -19.34 52.60
CA GLN A 218 -9.59 -20.72 52.40
C GLN A 218 -8.74 -21.72 53.18
N ARG A 219 -7.40 -21.56 53.17
CA ARG A 219 -6.49 -22.42 53.95
C ARG A 219 -6.61 -22.26 55.46
N ALA A 220 -7.09 -21.12 55.96
CA ALA A 220 -7.31 -20.90 57.38
C ALA A 220 -8.66 -21.44 57.87
N ALA A 221 -9.56 -21.80 56.95
CA ALA A 221 -10.88 -22.35 57.24
C ALA A 221 -10.92 -23.89 57.18
N GLU A 222 -9.87 -24.54 56.65
CA GLU A 222 -9.60 -25.99 56.73
C GLU A 222 -8.86 -26.35 58.02
#